data_AF-A0A3L7XS93-F1
#
_entry.id   AF-A0A3L7XS93-F1
#
_cell.length_a   1.000
_cell.length_b   1.000
_cell.length_c   1.000
_cell.angle_alpha   90.00
_cell.angle_beta   90.00
_cell.angle_gamma   90.00
#
_symmetry.space_group_name_H-M   'P 1'
#
loop_
_entity.id
_entity.type
_entity.pdbx_description
1 polymer ?
#
loop_
_entity_poly.entity_id
_entity_poly.type
_entity_poly.pdbx_seq_one_letter_code
_entity_poly.pdbx_strand_id
1 'polypeptide(L)'
;MSASARPSTPTQPPFNRALHYGPGVLLCLIASALYGYRIDVRPLWWDEGFSIYVARLAPLDLLRTLAADVHPPAYFLLLSGWTSLIGAAPFSVRSLSVLTSVLTVALLYAAGRRTNGSAGAVMTAALSIVSPYLLYYARETRMYSLGILLAAAALYAFLRLTERPAASRWWWLLNIGGVAVGLGTHYAFAILPAAQIATIVAVRRAALRQWLLAGGAAAILIAPWLIFARSQLLALQSARLGGSSQLQIGWPALGAIQPLITGYSYSSLPTVPVATGIFIACVLIGFVALHHRQRPLA
;
A
#
# COMPACT_ATOMS: atom_id res chain seq x y z
N MET A 1 5.77 10.26 -68.76
CA MET A 1 4.91 10.34 -67.56
C MET A 1 5.26 9.16 -66.66
N SER A 2 6.09 9.38 -65.64
CA SER A 2 6.52 8.36 -64.67
C SER A 2 5.69 8.54 -63.40
N ALA A 3 4.85 7.54 -63.09
CA ALA A 3 4.03 7.53 -61.89
C ALA A 3 4.88 7.01 -60.71
N SER A 4 5.16 7.89 -59.75
CA SER A 4 5.85 7.54 -58.50
C SER A 4 4.93 6.68 -57.61
N ALA A 5 5.23 5.40 -57.47
CA ALA A 5 4.59 4.53 -56.48
C ALA A 5 4.92 5.00 -55.06
N ARG A 6 3.89 5.29 -54.26
CA ARG A 6 4.07 5.58 -52.82
C ARG A 6 4.45 4.30 -52.08
N PRO A 7 5.43 4.35 -51.15
CA PRO A 7 5.76 3.18 -50.33
C PRO A 7 4.59 2.81 -49.43
N SER A 8 4.24 1.53 -49.39
CA SER A 8 3.24 0.97 -48.48
C SER A 8 3.72 1.06 -47.04
N THR A 9 2.96 1.76 -46.19
CA THR A 9 3.18 1.77 -44.74
C THR A 9 3.05 0.34 -44.17
N PRO A 10 4.01 -0.15 -43.37
CA PRO A 10 3.90 -1.47 -42.77
C PRO A 10 2.72 -1.52 -41.80
N THR A 11 1.78 -2.42 -42.07
CA THR A 11 0.64 -2.72 -41.19
C THR A 11 1.17 -3.30 -39.88
N GLN A 12 1.11 -2.50 -38.81
CA GLN A 12 1.38 -2.98 -37.45
C GLN A 12 0.39 -4.11 -37.12
N PRO A 13 0.84 -5.27 -36.59
CA PRO A 13 -0.05 -6.37 -36.25
C PRO A 13 -1.10 -5.91 -35.20
N PRO A 14 -2.32 -6.46 -35.25
CA PRO A 14 -3.40 -6.02 -34.37
C PRO A 14 -3.02 -6.22 -32.88
N PHE A 15 -3.19 -5.15 -32.10
CA PHE A 15 -2.92 -5.12 -30.66
C PHE A 15 -3.86 -6.07 -29.90
N ASN A 16 -3.41 -7.30 -29.62
CA ASN A 16 -4.22 -8.28 -28.92
C ASN A 16 -4.21 -8.03 -27.40
N ARG A 17 -5.23 -7.31 -26.92
CA ARG A 17 -5.44 -6.98 -25.50
C ARG A 17 -5.53 -8.23 -24.61
N ALA A 18 -6.05 -9.36 -25.11
CA ALA A 18 -6.20 -10.58 -24.32
C ALA A 18 -4.85 -11.18 -23.92
N LEU A 19 -3.86 -11.20 -24.83
CA LEU A 19 -2.49 -11.63 -24.49
C LEU A 19 -1.79 -10.68 -23.51
N HIS A 20 -2.16 -9.39 -23.49
CA HIS A 20 -1.49 -8.38 -22.66
C HIS A 20 -1.93 -8.40 -21.19
N TYR A 21 -3.18 -8.77 -20.92
CA TYR A 21 -3.75 -8.82 -19.55
C TYR A 21 -3.98 -10.24 -19.03
N GLY A 22 -3.97 -11.27 -19.89
CA GLY A 22 -4.15 -12.68 -19.51
C GLY A 22 -3.27 -13.13 -18.33
N PRO A 23 -1.95 -12.86 -18.33
CA PRO A 23 -1.10 -13.21 -17.19
C PRO A 23 -1.49 -12.50 -15.89
N GLY A 24 -1.95 -11.24 -15.96
CA GLY A 24 -2.40 -10.49 -14.79
C GLY A 24 -3.67 -11.09 -14.18
N VAL A 25 -4.64 -11.46 -15.02
CA VAL A 25 -5.86 -12.14 -14.59
C VAL A 25 -5.53 -13.49 -13.95
N LEU A 26 -4.67 -14.29 -14.59
CA LEU A 26 -4.23 -15.58 -14.05
C LEU A 26 -3.57 -15.42 -12.67
N LEU A 27 -2.69 -14.43 -12.51
CA LEU A 27 -2.04 -14.17 -11.23
C LEU A 27 -3.03 -13.71 -10.15
N CYS A 28 -4.05 -12.93 -10.51
CA CYS A 28 -5.12 -12.58 -9.57
C CYS A 28 -5.95 -13.81 -9.17
N LEU A 29 -6.24 -14.73 -10.11
CA LEU A 29 -6.94 -15.98 -9.79
C LEU A 29 -6.11 -16.88 -8.87
N ILE A 30 -4.80 -16.99 -9.13
CA ILE A 30 -3.86 -17.70 -8.25
C ILE A 30 -3.84 -17.05 -6.87
N ALA A 31 -3.76 -15.72 -6.79
CA ALA A 31 -3.81 -14.99 -5.52
C ALA A 31 -5.14 -15.24 -4.78
N SER A 32 -6.28 -15.19 -5.46
CA SER A 32 -7.59 -15.48 -4.87
C SER A 32 -7.67 -16.89 -4.32
N ALA A 33 -7.20 -17.89 -5.08
CA ALA A 33 -7.18 -19.28 -4.63
C ALA A 33 -6.23 -19.46 -3.44
N LEU A 34 -5.01 -18.95 -3.54
CA LEU A 34 -4.00 -19.06 -2.49
C LEU A 34 -4.44 -18.34 -1.22
N TYR A 35 -4.95 -17.10 -1.32
CA TYR A 35 -5.34 -16.33 -0.14
C TYR A 35 -6.66 -16.82 0.43
N GLY A 36 -7.62 -17.24 -0.40
CA GLY A 36 -8.95 -17.72 -0.01
C GLY A 36 -9.01 -19.17 0.47
N TYR A 37 -8.00 -20.00 0.20
CA TYR A 37 -8.01 -21.41 0.58
C TYR A 37 -8.07 -21.60 2.10
N ARG A 38 -9.18 -22.17 2.59
CA ARG A 38 -9.41 -22.52 4.01
C ARG A 38 -9.24 -21.31 4.96
N ILE A 39 -9.67 -20.12 4.55
CA ILE A 39 -9.51 -18.89 5.34
C ILE A 39 -10.26 -18.89 6.67
N ASP A 40 -11.26 -19.74 6.83
CA ASP A 40 -12.14 -19.84 8.00
C ASP A 40 -11.71 -20.92 9.01
N VAL A 41 -10.70 -21.73 8.68
CA VAL A 41 -10.29 -22.88 9.51
C VAL A 41 -9.61 -22.45 10.81
N ARG A 42 -8.90 -21.32 10.81
CA ARG A 42 -8.25 -20.81 12.02
C ARG A 42 -9.28 -20.06 12.86
N PRO A 43 -9.38 -20.32 14.18
CA PRO A 43 -10.22 -19.49 15.05
C PRO A 43 -9.80 -18.02 14.97
N LEU A 44 -10.77 -17.13 15.19
CA LEU A 44 -10.49 -15.70 15.30
C LEU A 44 -9.65 -15.48 16.56
N TRP A 45 -8.55 -14.75 16.41
CA TRP A 45 -7.74 -14.32 17.54
C TRP A 45 -8.19 -12.95 18.05
N TRP A 46 -7.60 -12.51 19.16
CA TRP A 46 -8.03 -11.33 19.91
C TRP A 46 -8.24 -10.09 19.03
N ASP A 47 -7.24 -9.75 18.21
CA ASP A 47 -7.26 -8.57 17.35
C ASP A 47 -8.34 -8.60 16.25
N GLU A 48 -8.60 -9.78 15.68
CA GLU A 48 -9.72 -9.96 14.73
C GLU A 48 -11.05 -9.83 15.46
N GLY A 49 -11.18 -10.43 16.65
CA GLY A 49 -12.37 -10.31 17.50
C GLY A 49 -12.67 -8.85 17.84
N PHE A 50 -11.65 -8.07 18.23
CA PHE A 50 -11.79 -6.65 18.49
C PHE A 50 -12.25 -5.87 17.25
N SER A 51 -11.64 -6.17 16.09
CA SER A 51 -12.01 -5.53 14.82
C SER A 51 -13.47 -5.77 14.46
N ILE A 52 -13.95 -7.00 14.66
CA ILE A 52 -15.35 -7.40 14.42
C ILE A 52 -16.29 -6.76 15.44
N TYR A 53 -15.91 -6.74 16.72
CA TYR A 53 -16.68 -6.09 17.78
C TYR A 53 -16.93 -4.62 17.46
N VAL A 54 -15.86 -3.87 17.18
CA VAL A 54 -15.92 -2.44 16.85
C VAL A 54 -16.74 -2.21 15.58
N ALA A 55 -16.56 -3.02 14.54
CA ALA A 55 -17.30 -2.90 13.29
C ALA A 55 -18.82 -3.11 13.44
N ARG A 56 -19.27 -3.75 14.52
CA ARG A 56 -20.70 -3.99 14.81
C ARG A 56 -21.33 -2.94 15.71
N LEU A 57 -20.56 -1.97 16.21
CA LEU A 57 -21.08 -0.85 16.98
C LEU A 57 -21.82 0.14 16.08
N ALA A 58 -22.70 0.95 16.69
CA ALA A 58 -23.28 2.10 15.99
C ALA A 58 -22.16 3.06 15.56
N PRO A 59 -22.30 3.81 14.44
CA PRO A 59 -21.20 4.60 13.88
C PRO A 59 -20.54 5.57 14.87
N LEU A 60 -21.32 6.23 15.72
CA LEU A 60 -20.78 7.15 16.72
C LEU A 60 -20.02 6.42 17.83
N ASP A 61 -20.51 5.25 18.26
CA ASP A 61 -19.86 4.44 19.29
C ASP A 61 -18.57 3.81 18.75
N LEU A 62 -18.57 3.36 17.48
CA LEU A 62 -17.36 2.94 16.77
C LEU A 62 -16.30 4.04 16.82
N LEU A 63 -16.66 5.27 16.45
CA LEU A 63 -15.73 6.39 16.47
C LEU A 63 -15.21 6.68 17.88
N ARG A 64 -16.09 6.67 18.90
CA ARG A 64 -15.71 6.89 20.31
C ARG A 64 -14.78 5.80 20.83
N THR A 65 -15.09 4.53 20.54
CA THR A 65 -14.25 3.38 20.92
C THR A 65 -12.87 3.51 20.30
N LEU A 66 -12.79 3.84 19.00
CA LEU A 66 -11.51 4.02 18.32
C LEU A 66 -10.76 5.28 18.73
N ALA A 67 -11.47 6.33 19.14
CA ALA A 67 -10.84 7.55 19.66
C ALA A 67 -10.21 7.34 21.04
N ALA A 68 -10.59 6.28 21.76
CA ALA A 68 -9.93 5.80 22.97
C ALA A 68 -8.88 4.69 22.68
N ASP A 69 -8.69 4.32 21.42
CA ASP A 69 -7.74 3.31 20.95
C ASP A 69 -6.56 3.96 20.18
N VAL A 70 -5.60 3.16 19.74
CA VAL A 70 -4.49 3.56 18.87
C VAL A 70 -4.84 3.56 17.38
N HIS A 71 -6.01 3.03 16.98
CA HIS A 71 -6.35 2.78 15.58
C HIS A 71 -7.31 3.80 14.95
N PRO A 72 -6.98 4.36 13.77
CA PRO A 72 -7.91 5.15 12.94
C PRO A 72 -9.14 4.38 12.40
N PRO A 73 -10.23 5.07 12.00
CA PRO A 73 -11.55 4.45 11.80
C PRO A 73 -11.82 3.90 10.40
N ALA A 74 -11.05 4.26 9.37
CA ALA A 74 -11.42 3.99 7.98
C ALA A 74 -11.58 2.48 7.69
N TYR A 75 -10.69 1.64 8.24
CA TYR A 75 -10.80 0.19 8.09
C TYR A 75 -12.05 -0.36 8.80
N PHE A 76 -12.33 0.08 10.02
CA PHE A 76 -13.45 -0.42 10.81
C PHE A 76 -14.79 0.01 10.22
N LEU A 77 -14.88 1.22 9.67
CA LEU A 77 -16.04 1.69 8.93
C LEU A 77 -16.27 0.85 7.66
N LEU A 78 -15.21 0.53 6.92
CA LEU A 78 -15.30 -0.36 5.76
C LEU A 78 -15.75 -1.77 6.18
N LEU A 79 -15.17 -2.32 7.25
CA LEU A 79 -15.53 -3.63 7.79
C LEU A 79 -16.98 -3.65 8.29
N SER A 80 -17.46 -2.56 8.91
CA SER A 80 -18.86 -2.40 9.33
C SER A 80 -19.82 -2.51 8.15
N GLY A 81 -19.55 -1.77 7.07
CA GLY A 81 -20.30 -1.88 5.82
C GLY A 81 -20.22 -3.29 5.23
N TRP A 82 -19.03 -3.88 5.20
CA TRP A 82 -18.81 -5.23 4.66
C TRP A 82 -19.58 -6.31 5.42
N THR A 83 -19.52 -6.29 6.74
CA THR A 83 -20.24 -7.23 7.63
C THR A 83 -21.75 -7.04 7.58
N SER A 84 -22.23 -5.83 7.32
CA SER A 84 -23.65 -5.56 7.07
C SER A 84 -24.14 -6.19 5.76
N LEU A 85 -23.26 -6.38 4.77
CA LEU A 85 -23.61 -6.95 3.46
C LEU A 85 -23.58 -8.48 3.44
N ILE A 86 -22.56 -9.10 4.03
CA ILE A 86 -22.33 -10.55 3.92
C ILE A 86 -22.12 -11.27 5.26
N GLY A 87 -22.40 -10.60 6.37
CA GLY A 87 -22.31 -11.14 7.72
C GLY A 87 -20.92 -11.07 8.36
N ALA A 88 -20.83 -11.50 9.61
CA ALA A 88 -19.64 -11.43 10.45
C ALA A 88 -18.98 -12.80 10.72
N ALA A 89 -19.29 -13.83 9.92
CA ALA A 89 -18.64 -15.13 10.02
C ALA A 89 -17.14 -15.02 9.67
N PRO A 90 -16.25 -15.90 10.20
CA PRO A 90 -14.81 -15.84 9.95
C PRO A 90 -14.44 -15.75 8.46
N PHE A 91 -15.16 -16.48 7.61
CA PHE A 91 -15.02 -16.39 6.16
C PHE A 91 -15.32 -14.98 5.63
N SER A 92 -16.49 -14.43 5.99
CA SER A 92 -16.98 -13.13 5.50
C SER A 92 -16.04 -11.98 5.90
N VAL A 93 -15.53 -11.98 7.12
CA VAL A 93 -14.67 -10.89 7.59
C VAL A 93 -13.27 -10.96 6.96
N ARG A 94 -12.72 -12.16 6.79
CA ARG A 94 -11.41 -12.37 6.13
C ARG A 94 -11.49 -12.19 4.62
N SER A 95 -12.66 -12.37 4.00
CA SER A 95 -12.82 -12.16 2.55
C SER A 95 -12.60 -10.72 2.13
N LEU A 96 -12.82 -9.73 3.02
CA LEU A 96 -12.46 -8.33 2.78
C LEU A 96 -10.93 -8.19 2.58
N SER A 97 -10.15 -8.82 3.46
CA SER A 97 -8.69 -8.82 3.36
C SER A 97 -8.20 -9.55 2.12
N VAL A 98 -8.79 -10.70 1.79
CA VAL A 98 -8.49 -11.42 0.54
C VAL A 98 -8.74 -10.52 -0.67
N LEU A 99 -9.90 -9.87 -0.73
CA LEU A 99 -10.27 -8.97 -1.83
C LEU A 99 -9.24 -7.83 -1.98
N THR A 100 -8.94 -7.12 -0.90
CA THR A 100 -7.97 -6.01 -0.95
C THR A 100 -6.55 -6.47 -1.32
N SER A 101 -6.13 -7.66 -0.89
CA SER A 101 -4.86 -8.25 -1.28
C SER A 101 -4.82 -8.68 -2.76
N VAL A 102 -5.91 -9.22 -3.32
CA VAL A 102 -5.98 -9.54 -4.76
C VAL A 102 -5.92 -8.27 -5.61
N LEU A 103 -6.64 -7.22 -5.19
CA LEU A 103 -6.56 -5.90 -5.85
C LEU A 103 -5.14 -5.30 -5.75
N THR A 104 -4.43 -5.56 -4.65
CA THR A 104 -3.02 -5.18 -4.51
C THR A 104 -2.17 -5.87 -5.56
N VAL A 105 -2.32 -7.19 -5.76
CA VAL A 105 -1.59 -7.94 -6.80
C VAL A 105 -1.84 -7.34 -8.19
N ALA A 106 -3.09 -6.97 -8.50
CA ALA A 106 -3.44 -6.33 -9.77
C ALA A 106 -2.74 -4.97 -9.97
N LEU A 107 -2.69 -4.13 -8.93
CA LEU A 107 -2.01 -2.84 -8.98
C LEU A 107 -0.48 -2.99 -9.07
N LEU A 108 0.08 -3.95 -8.34
CA LEU A 108 1.51 -4.26 -8.39
C LEU A 108 1.93 -4.82 -9.76
N TYR A 109 1.09 -5.65 -10.38
CA TYR A 109 1.26 -6.05 -11.78
C TYR A 109 1.28 -4.82 -12.70
N ALA A 110 0.30 -3.92 -12.56
CA ALA A 110 0.22 -2.72 -13.38
C ALA A 110 1.43 -1.78 -13.17
N ALA A 111 1.90 -1.64 -11.94
CA ALA A 111 3.10 -0.87 -11.60
C ALA A 111 4.35 -1.50 -12.23
N GLY A 112 4.58 -2.80 -12.03
CA GLY A 112 5.71 -3.52 -12.61
C GLY A 112 5.70 -3.52 -14.14
N ARG A 113 4.53 -3.59 -14.76
CA ARG A 113 4.36 -3.43 -16.23
C ARG A 113 4.87 -2.07 -16.68
N ARG A 114 4.53 -1.02 -15.92
CA ARG A 114 4.85 0.35 -16.27
C ARG A 114 6.34 0.64 -16.12
N THR A 115 6.97 0.13 -15.07
CA THR A 115 8.40 0.39 -14.79
C THR A 115 9.33 -0.52 -15.58
N ASN A 116 8.95 -1.79 -15.81
CA ASN A 116 9.85 -2.84 -16.30
C ASN A 116 9.20 -3.75 -17.36
N GLY A 117 8.07 -3.37 -17.94
CA GLY A 117 7.43 -4.06 -19.06
C GLY A 117 6.88 -5.46 -18.74
N SER A 118 6.80 -6.29 -19.78
CA SER A 118 6.68 -7.77 -19.80
C SER A 118 6.92 -8.50 -18.47
N ALA A 119 8.21 -8.67 -18.22
CA ALA A 119 8.75 -9.43 -17.11
C ALA A 119 8.51 -8.74 -15.76
N GLY A 120 8.63 -7.40 -15.72
CA GLY A 120 8.42 -6.61 -14.51
C GLY A 120 7.05 -6.85 -13.87
N ALA A 121 5.99 -6.84 -14.68
CA ALA A 121 4.63 -7.06 -14.17
C ALA A 121 4.47 -8.43 -13.52
N VAL A 122 4.94 -9.48 -14.21
CA VAL A 122 4.82 -10.87 -13.73
C VAL A 122 5.67 -11.05 -12.49
N MET A 123 6.91 -10.54 -12.48
CA MET A 123 7.82 -10.69 -11.35
C MET A 123 7.31 -9.95 -10.11
N THR A 124 6.89 -8.68 -10.24
CA THR A 124 6.36 -7.92 -9.09
C THR A 124 5.10 -8.55 -8.53
N ALA A 125 4.18 -9.02 -9.38
CA ALA A 125 2.97 -9.70 -8.94
C ALA A 125 3.26 -11.07 -8.31
N ALA A 126 4.10 -11.91 -8.93
CA ALA A 126 4.48 -13.20 -8.39
C ALA A 126 5.18 -13.08 -7.03
N LEU A 127 6.14 -12.16 -6.90
CA LEU A 127 6.81 -11.87 -5.62
C LEU A 127 5.82 -11.39 -4.56
N SER A 128 4.79 -10.62 -4.95
CA SER A 128 3.75 -10.22 -4.00
C SER A 128 2.88 -11.39 -3.55
N ILE A 129 2.57 -12.33 -4.44
CA ILE A 129 1.75 -13.52 -4.14
C ILE A 129 2.46 -14.42 -3.13
N VAL A 130 3.75 -14.68 -3.33
CA VAL A 130 4.54 -15.59 -2.49
C VAL A 130 5.14 -14.92 -1.25
N SER A 131 4.95 -13.60 -1.09
CA SER A 131 5.43 -12.88 0.10
C SER A 131 4.70 -13.41 1.35
N PRO A 132 5.43 -13.91 2.36
CA PRO A 132 4.81 -14.45 3.56
C PRO A 132 3.98 -13.40 4.30
N TYR A 133 4.36 -12.12 4.22
CA TYR A 133 3.64 -11.01 4.83
C TYR A 133 2.34 -10.68 4.13
N LEU A 134 2.38 -10.58 2.81
CA LEU A 134 1.18 -10.25 2.05
C LEU A 134 0.18 -11.40 2.16
N LEU A 135 0.66 -12.64 2.19
CA LEU A 135 -0.17 -13.81 2.45
C LEU A 135 -0.76 -13.80 3.87
N TYR A 136 0.07 -13.51 4.89
CA TYR A 136 -0.38 -13.43 6.28
C TYR A 136 -1.49 -12.39 6.45
N TYR A 137 -1.25 -11.16 5.99
CA TYR A 137 -2.23 -10.07 6.10
C TYR A 137 -3.43 -10.21 5.16
N ALA A 138 -3.31 -10.95 4.05
CA ALA A 138 -4.46 -11.29 3.20
C ALA A 138 -5.49 -12.15 3.93
N ARG A 139 -5.10 -12.85 5.00
CA ARG A 139 -5.94 -13.81 5.72
C ARG A 139 -6.35 -13.34 7.12
N GLU A 140 -6.15 -12.07 7.41
CA GLU A 140 -6.40 -11.51 8.72
C GLU A 140 -7.41 -10.36 8.64
N THR A 141 -8.40 -10.35 9.52
CA THR A 141 -9.39 -9.28 9.64
C THR A 141 -8.80 -8.05 10.35
N ARG A 142 -7.80 -7.43 9.69
CA ARG A 142 -7.10 -6.24 10.16
C ARG A 142 -6.84 -5.27 9.01
N MET A 143 -6.46 -4.05 9.36
CA MET A 143 -6.29 -2.91 8.43
C MET A 143 -5.10 -3.02 7.47
N TYR A 144 -4.21 -4.00 7.66
CA TYR A 144 -2.95 -4.09 6.95
C TYR A 144 -3.14 -4.36 5.45
N SER A 145 -4.01 -5.30 5.07
CA SER A 145 -4.31 -5.65 3.67
C SER A 145 -4.85 -4.43 2.89
N LEU A 146 -5.78 -3.69 3.48
CA LEU A 146 -6.29 -2.43 2.95
C LEU A 146 -5.19 -1.36 2.87
N GLY A 147 -4.36 -1.23 3.91
CA GLY A 147 -3.22 -0.31 3.91
C GLY A 147 -2.25 -0.59 2.76
N ILE A 148 -1.92 -1.86 2.51
CA ILE A 148 -1.05 -2.26 1.40
C ILE A 148 -1.69 -1.90 0.05
N LEU A 149 -3.00 -2.14 -0.12
CA LEU A 149 -3.73 -1.76 -1.32
C LEU A 149 -3.64 -0.25 -1.58
N LEU A 150 -3.90 0.56 -0.55
CA LEU A 150 -3.85 2.02 -0.64
C LEU A 150 -2.44 2.51 -0.94
N ALA A 151 -1.41 1.87 -0.37
CA ALA A 151 -0.02 2.17 -0.66
C ALA A 151 0.33 1.85 -2.13
N ALA A 152 -0.10 0.69 -2.64
CA ALA A 152 0.08 0.32 -4.04
C ALA A 152 -0.64 1.28 -5.00
N ALA A 153 -1.86 1.70 -4.65
CA ALA A 153 -2.62 2.67 -5.43
C ALA A 153 -1.95 4.06 -5.45
N ALA A 154 -1.50 4.55 -4.30
CA ALA A 154 -0.81 5.82 -4.17
C ALA A 154 0.57 5.81 -4.86
N LEU A 155 1.30 4.68 -4.82
CA LEU A 155 2.52 4.46 -5.59
C LEU A 155 2.25 4.47 -7.09
N TYR A 156 1.22 3.76 -7.54
CA TYR A 156 0.85 3.76 -8.95
C TYR A 156 0.46 5.16 -9.43
N ALA A 157 -0.34 5.90 -8.64
CA ALA A 157 -0.65 7.30 -8.91
C ALA A 157 0.60 8.18 -8.96
N PHE A 158 1.55 7.98 -8.04
CA PHE A 158 2.84 8.68 -8.02
C PHE A 158 3.64 8.45 -9.31
N LEU A 159 3.71 7.22 -9.81
CA LEU A 159 4.34 6.90 -11.10
C LEU A 159 3.65 7.64 -12.27
N ARG A 160 2.31 7.69 -12.27
CA ARG A 160 1.54 8.39 -13.30
C ARG A 160 1.78 9.89 -13.30
N LEU A 161 1.77 10.50 -12.12
CA LEU A 161 1.95 11.93 -11.92
C LEU A 161 3.39 12.38 -12.23
N THR A 162 4.38 11.53 -11.93
CA THR A 162 5.77 11.83 -12.25
C THR A 162 6.07 11.66 -13.73
N GLU A 163 5.52 10.67 -14.43
CA GLU A 163 5.79 10.55 -15.88
C GLU A 163 5.19 11.69 -16.71
N ARG A 164 3.99 12.16 -16.36
CA ARG A 164 3.30 13.25 -17.05
C ARG A 164 2.65 14.16 -16.03
N PRO A 165 3.29 15.26 -15.58
CA PRO A 165 2.74 16.13 -14.54
C PRO A 165 1.37 16.73 -14.87
N ALA A 166 1.07 16.93 -16.15
CA ALA A 166 -0.26 17.26 -16.65
C ALA A 166 -1.25 16.07 -16.64
N ALA A 167 -0.96 15.01 -15.87
CA ALA A 167 -1.82 13.84 -15.82
C ALA A 167 -3.23 14.24 -15.38
N SER A 168 -4.19 13.44 -15.83
CA SER A 168 -5.58 13.53 -15.42
C SER A 168 -5.71 13.75 -13.91
N ARG A 169 -6.56 14.72 -13.52
CA ARG A 169 -6.92 15.04 -12.12
C ARG A 169 -7.23 13.81 -11.26
N TRP A 170 -7.69 12.72 -11.89
CA TRP A 170 -7.96 11.45 -11.24
C TRP A 170 -6.74 10.84 -10.54
N TRP A 171 -5.52 11.03 -11.04
CA TRP A 171 -4.32 10.51 -10.35
C TRP A 171 -3.98 11.31 -9.10
N TRP A 172 -4.19 12.62 -9.11
CA TRP A 172 -4.09 13.44 -7.91
C TRP A 172 -5.15 13.05 -6.89
N LEU A 173 -6.40 12.86 -7.31
CA LEU A 173 -7.48 12.40 -6.43
C LEU A 173 -7.19 11.01 -5.84
N LEU A 174 -6.69 10.07 -6.65
CA LEU A 174 -6.31 8.75 -6.18
C LEU A 174 -5.17 8.82 -5.16
N ASN A 175 -4.16 9.66 -5.39
CA ASN A 175 -3.05 9.82 -4.46
C ASN A 175 -3.51 10.49 -3.15
N ILE A 176 -4.17 11.64 -3.23
CA ILE A 176 -4.62 12.41 -2.06
C ILE A 176 -5.63 11.58 -1.25
N GLY A 177 -6.64 11.02 -1.91
CA GLY A 177 -7.64 10.17 -1.27
C GLY A 177 -7.03 8.89 -0.70
N GLY A 178 -6.15 8.23 -1.46
CA GLY A 178 -5.45 7.02 -1.00
C GLY A 178 -4.58 7.28 0.23
N VAL A 179 -3.87 8.42 0.28
CA VAL A 179 -3.08 8.84 1.44
C VAL A 179 -3.97 9.19 2.63
N ALA A 180 -5.05 9.96 2.42
CA ALA A 180 -5.97 10.32 3.49
C ALA A 180 -6.65 9.08 4.10
N VAL A 181 -7.16 8.17 3.27
CA VAL A 181 -7.76 6.92 3.73
C VAL A 181 -6.71 6.03 4.37
N GLY A 182 -5.48 5.96 3.84
CA GLY A 182 -4.39 5.18 4.42
C GLY A 182 -3.95 5.69 5.80
N LEU A 183 -3.88 7.01 6.00
CA LEU A 183 -3.71 7.61 7.33
C LEU A 183 -4.91 7.31 8.23
N GLY A 184 -6.10 7.22 7.65
CA GLY A 184 -7.32 6.75 8.27
C GLY A 184 -7.36 5.24 8.56
N THR A 185 -6.37 4.45 8.14
CA THR A 185 -6.22 3.04 8.58
C THR A 185 -5.11 2.88 9.60
N HIS A 186 -3.98 3.56 9.42
CA HIS A 186 -2.82 3.45 10.29
C HIS A 186 -1.94 4.71 10.20
N TYR A 187 -1.58 5.32 11.34
CA TYR A 187 -0.81 6.57 11.33
C TYR A 187 0.59 6.45 10.68
N ALA A 188 1.23 5.27 10.76
CA ALA A 188 2.51 5.02 10.07
C ALA A 188 2.42 5.13 8.53
N PHE A 189 1.22 5.18 7.95
CA PHE A 189 1.04 5.46 6.53
C PHE A 189 1.64 6.80 6.10
N ALA A 190 1.88 7.74 7.04
CA ALA A 190 2.57 9.00 6.81
C ALA A 190 3.98 8.86 6.19
N ILE A 191 4.62 7.69 6.33
CA ILE A 191 5.90 7.39 5.67
C ILE A 191 5.78 7.49 4.15
N LEU A 192 4.63 7.14 3.57
CA LEU A 192 4.43 7.15 2.12
C LEU A 192 4.46 8.56 1.51
N PRO A 193 3.62 9.54 1.93
CA PRO A 193 3.72 10.89 1.41
C PRO A 193 5.07 11.55 1.75
N ALA A 194 5.70 11.21 2.88
CA ALA A 194 7.06 11.66 3.18
C ALA A 194 8.08 11.14 2.16
N ALA A 195 8.03 9.86 1.80
CA ALA A 195 8.88 9.27 0.77
C ALA A 195 8.61 9.87 -0.61
N GLN A 196 7.35 10.18 -0.94
CA GLN A 196 6.99 10.87 -2.18
C GLN A 196 7.60 12.27 -2.24
N ILE A 197 7.47 13.06 -1.16
CA ILE A 197 8.07 14.40 -1.06
C ILE A 197 9.60 14.31 -1.15
N ALA A 198 10.24 13.41 -0.40
CA ALA A 198 11.69 13.22 -0.45
C ALA A 198 12.17 12.87 -1.86
N THR A 199 11.47 11.96 -2.55
CA THR A 199 11.75 11.61 -3.94
C THR A 199 11.63 12.82 -4.86
N ILE A 200 10.58 13.63 -4.71
CA ILE A 200 10.36 14.83 -5.52
C ILE A 200 11.41 15.90 -5.25
N VAL A 201 11.84 16.09 -4.00
CA VAL A 201 12.96 16.99 -3.65
C VAL A 201 14.26 16.53 -4.31
N ALA A 202 14.48 15.22 -4.41
CA ALA A 202 15.69 14.66 -5.00
C ALA A 202 15.70 14.71 -6.54
N VAL A 203 14.56 14.42 -7.19
CA VAL A 203 14.53 14.21 -8.64
C VAL A 203 13.81 15.30 -9.43
N ARG A 204 12.89 16.06 -8.82
CA ARG A 204 11.96 16.97 -9.51
C ARG A 204 11.52 18.15 -8.65
N ARG A 205 12.46 18.95 -8.15
CA ARG A 205 12.19 20.08 -7.24
C ARG A 205 11.11 21.06 -7.75
N ALA A 206 11.01 21.26 -9.07
CA ALA A 206 9.98 22.11 -9.67
C ALA A 206 8.54 21.65 -9.35
N ALA A 207 8.32 20.36 -9.06
CA ALA A 207 7.01 19.83 -8.69
C ALA A 207 6.71 19.92 -7.18
N LEU A 208 7.68 20.32 -6.34
CA LEU A 208 7.56 20.28 -4.88
C LEU A 208 6.31 20.97 -4.35
N ARG A 209 5.98 22.15 -4.88
CA ARG A 209 4.77 22.89 -4.48
C ARG A 209 3.50 22.05 -4.65
N GLN A 210 3.35 21.34 -5.76
CA GLN A 210 2.17 20.51 -6.03
C GLN A 210 2.06 19.34 -5.05
N TRP A 211 3.20 18.72 -4.73
CA TRP A 211 3.27 17.61 -3.78
C TRP A 211 3.05 18.05 -2.33
N LEU A 212 3.53 19.23 -1.93
CA LEU A 212 3.20 19.82 -0.63
C LEU A 212 1.71 20.15 -0.53
N LEU A 213 1.11 20.69 -1.59
CA LEU A 213 -0.34 20.94 -1.62
C LEU A 213 -1.14 19.64 -1.53
N ALA A 214 -0.73 18.57 -2.22
CA ALA A 214 -1.36 17.26 -2.13
C ALA A 214 -1.25 16.66 -0.72
N GLY A 215 -0.06 16.73 -0.10
CA GLY A 215 0.15 16.31 1.29
C GLY A 215 -0.68 17.12 2.27
N GLY A 216 -0.76 18.44 2.08
CA GLY A 216 -1.60 19.34 2.86
C GLY A 216 -3.10 19.01 2.71
N ALA A 217 -3.56 18.71 1.50
CA ALA A 217 -4.94 18.29 1.26
C ALA A 217 -5.27 16.98 1.98
N ALA A 218 -4.38 15.98 1.93
CA ALA A 218 -4.57 14.73 2.67
C ALA A 218 -4.56 14.96 4.20
N ALA A 219 -3.70 15.87 4.69
CA ALA A 219 -3.66 16.26 6.10
C ALA A 219 -4.96 16.92 6.55
N ILE A 220 -5.55 17.80 5.72
CA ILE A 220 -6.84 18.42 5.99
C ILE A 220 -7.96 17.37 6.07
N LEU A 221 -7.95 16.38 5.18
CA LEU A 221 -8.96 15.32 5.18
C LEU A 221 -8.92 14.44 6.44
N ILE A 222 -7.73 14.18 7.01
CA ILE A 222 -7.59 13.40 8.24
C ILE A 222 -7.70 14.25 9.51
N ALA A 223 -7.59 15.59 9.41
CA ALA A 223 -7.58 16.49 10.56
C ALA A 223 -8.82 16.35 11.48
N PRO A 224 -10.06 16.19 10.99
CA PRO A 224 -11.22 16.00 11.86
C PRO A 224 -11.06 14.80 12.80
N TRP A 225 -10.52 13.69 12.29
CA TRP A 225 -10.24 12.50 13.10
C TRP A 225 -9.13 12.78 14.13
N LEU A 226 -8.04 13.42 13.73
CA LEU A 226 -6.95 13.75 14.65
C LEU A 226 -7.42 14.67 15.79
N ILE A 227 -8.30 15.62 15.50
CA ILE A 227 -8.91 16.50 16.50
C ILE A 227 -9.83 15.71 17.42
N PHE A 228 -10.61 14.77 16.87
CA PHE A 228 -11.52 13.93 17.64
C PHE A 228 -10.78 12.98 18.60
N ALA A 229 -9.70 12.34 18.14
CA ALA A 229 -8.89 11.40 18.91
C ALA A 229 -7.73 12.05 19.70
N ARG A 230 -7.69 13.39 19.78
CA ARG A 230 -6.52 14.14 20.30
C ARG A 230 -6.11 13.76 21.72
N SER A 231 -7.06 13.52 22.62
CA SER A 231 -6.79 13.22 24.03
C SER A 231 -6.02 11.91 24.17
N GLN A 232 -6.44 10.88 23.43
CA GLN A 232 -5.78 9.59 23.43
C GLN A 232 -4.40 9.66 22.77
N LEU A 233 -4.27 10.38 21.65
CA LEU A 233 -2.98 10.56 20.98
C LEU A 233 -1.95 11.24 21.91
N LEU A 234 -2.38 12.27 22.64
CA LEU A 234 -1.53 12.95 23.64
C LEU A 234 -1.19 12.03 24.82
N ALA A 235 -2.14 11.23 25.30
CA ALA A 235 -1.91 10.26 26.38
C ALA A 235 -0.91 9.16 25.97
N LEU A 236 -1.00 8.64 24.75
CA LEU A 236 -0.06 7.67 24.20
C LEU A 236 1.33 8.28 24.04
N GLN A 237 1.41 9.54 23.60
CA GLN A 237 2.67 10.27 23.50
C GLN A 237 3.29 10.50 24.89
N SER A 238 2.50 10.92 25.89
CA SER A 238 3.00 11.12 27.25
C SER A 238 3.43 9.81 27.91
N ALA A 239 2.70 8.72 27.68
CA ALA A 239 3.09 7.38 28.17
C ALA A 239 4.41 6.91 27.52
N ARG A 240 4.62 7.17 26.23
CA ARG A 240 5.87 6.86 25.53
C ARG A 240 7.05 7.71 26.00
N LEU A 241 6.80 8.96 26.39
CA LEU A 241 7.84 9.89 26.87
C LEU A 241 8.13 9.73 28.37
N GLY A 242 7.15 9.29 29.17
CA GLY A 242 7.27 9.10 30.62
C GLY A 242 7.61 7.66 31.06
N GLY A 243 7.48 6.67 30.16
CA GLY A 243 7.89 5.29 30.40
C GLY A 243 9.39 5.10 30.16
N SER A 244 10.08 4.47 31.10
CA SER A 244 11.47 3.99 30.97
C SER A 244 11.70 2.98 29.83
N SER A 245 10.68 2.64 29.05
CA SER A 245 10.78 1.92 27.78
C SER A 245 11.16 2.88 26.63
N GLN A 246 12.41 3.33 26.68
CA GLN A 246 13.30 3.49 25.54
C GLN A 246 12.68 3.98 24.21
N LEU A 247 12.64 5.31 24.05
CA LEU A 247 13.10 5.93 22.81
C LEU A 247 14.61 5.65 22.66
N GLN A 248 14.99 4.40 22.41
CA GLN A 248 16.27 4.12 21.78
C GLN A 248 16.12 4.45 20.30
N ILE A 249 16.34 5.73 19.96
CA ILE A 249 16.73 6.09 18.60
C ILE A 249 18.12 5.46 18.41
N GLY A 250 18.13 4.27 17.83
CA GLY A 250 19.25 3.34 17.70
C GLY A 250 18.80 2.05 17.03
N TRP A 251 19.60 0.96 17.12
CA TRP A 251 19.33 -0.36 16.52
C TRP A 251 17.88 -0.91 16.64
N PRO A 252 17.09 -0.63 17.70
CA PRO A 252 15.69 -1.06 17.78
C PRO A 252 14.75 -0.45 16.73
N ALA A 253 15.06 0.71 16.16
CA ALA A 253 14.29 1.27 15.05
C ALA A 253 14.47 0.45 13.76
N LEU A 254 15.63 -0.19 13.57
CA LEU A 254 15.85 -1.21 12.53
C LEU A 254 15.23 -2.56 12.92
N GLY A 255 15.16 -2.86 14.22
CA GLY A 255 14.38 -3.97 14.79
C GLY A 255 12.86 -3.88 14.54
N ALA A 256 12.33 -2.70 14.20
CA ALA A 256 10.95 -2.55 13.74
C ALA A 256 10.78 -2.87 12.24
N ILE A 257 11.86 -2.79 11.45
CA ILE A 257 11.92 -3.22 10.05
C ILE A 257 12.12 -4.74 9.95
N GLN A 258 12.77 -5.35 10.94
CA GLN A 258 12.99 -6.79 11.06
C GLN A 258 11.70 -7.62 10.82
N PRO A 259 10.60 -7.43 11.58
CA PRO A 259 9.36 -8.15 11.33
C PRO A 259 8.59 -7.63 10.12
N LEU A 260 9.11 -6.69 9.31
CA LEU A 260 8.58 -6.38 7.97
C LEU A 260 9.33 -7.12 6.84
N ILE A 261 10.50 -7.72 7.12
CA ILE A 261 11.35 -8.43 6.14
C ILE A 261 11.46 -9.95 6.39
N THR A 262 11.53 -10.44 7.65
CA THR A 262 11.90 -11.84 7.96
C THR A 262 10.79 -12.76 8.47
N GLY A 263 9.62 -12.22 8.78
CA GLY A 263 8.41 -12.89 9.24
C GLY A 263 8.30 -13.05 10.75
N TYR A 264 9.36 -12.74 11.51
CA TYR A 264 9.44 -13.04 12.95
C TYR A 264 10.18 -11.98 13.76
N SER A 265 9.66 -11.71 14.96
CA SER A 265 10.31 -10.92 16.00
C SER A 265 11.27 -11.77 16.84
N TYR A 266 12.33 -12.32 16.24
CA TYR A 266 13.45 -12.90 17.00
C TYR A 266 14.76 -12.15 16.72
N SER A 267 15.27 -11.48 17.74
CA SER A 267 16.50 -10.65 17.72
C SER A 267 17.80 -11.45 17.67
N SER A 268 17.75 -12.78 17.54
CA SER A 268 18.89 -13.69 17.77
C SER A 268 19.41 -14.42 16.52
N LEU A 269 18.89 -14.17 15.31
CA LEU A 269 19.36 -14.84 14.09
C LEU A 269 20.38 -14.00 13.29
N PRO A 270 21.53 -14.57 12.86
CA PRO A 270 22.56 -13.86 12.08
C PRO A 270 22.15 -13.43 10.66
N THR A 271 20.96 -13.83 10.17
CA THR A 271 20.44 -13.50 8.83
C THR A 271 19.81 -12.10 8.73
N VAL A 272 19.69 -11.40 9.86
CA VAL A 272 18.96 -10.13 10.03
C VAL A 272 19.63 -8.92 9.35
N PRO A 273 20.95 -8.68 9.47
CA PRO A 273 21.60 -7.57 8.78
C PRO A 273 21.59 -7.73 7.26
N VAL A 274 21.60 -8.98 6.79
CA VAL A 274 21.64 -9.33 5.37
C VAL A 274 20.32 -8.97 4.69
N ALA A 275 19.17 -9.33 5.27
CA ALA A 275 17.88 -9.07 4.65
C ALA A 275 17.52 -7.56 4.62
N THR A 276 17.82 -6.84 5.69
CA THR A 276 17.68 -5.36 5.75
C THR A 276 18.65 -4.67 4.78
N GLY A 277 19.89 -5.15 4.69
CA GLY A 277 20.87 -4.69 3.71
C GLY A 277 20.40 -4.90 2.26
N ILE A 278 19.80 -6.06 1.96
CA ILE A 278 19.22 -6.36 0.65
C ILE A 278 18.05 -5.43 0.34
N PHE A 279 17.12 -5.20 1.29
CA PHE A 279 16.00 -4.29 1.06
C PHE A 279 16.46 -2.85 0.76
N ILE A 280 17.38 -2.32 1.58
CA ILE A 280 17.97 -0.99 1.37
C ILE A 280 18.70 -0.95 0.03
N ALA A 281 19.50 -1.97 -0.31
CA ALA A 281 20.18 -2.06 -1.59
C ALA A 281 19.19 -2.08 -2.76
N CYS A 282 18.10 -2.84 -2.69
CA CYS A 282 17.06 -2.86 -3.72
C CYS A 282 16.38 -1.50 -3.89
N VAL A 283 16.08 -0.80 -2.78
CA VAL A 283 15.52 0.56 -2.82
C VAL A 283 16.51 1.54 -3.45
N LEU A 284 17.78 1.49 -3.06
CA LEU A 284 18.82 2.37 -3.60
C LEU A 284 19.10 2.09 -5.08
N ILE A 285 19.18 0.81 -5.49
CA ILE A 285 19.32 0.41 -6.89
C ILE A 285 18.12 0.87 -7.70
N GLY A 286 16.90 0.70 -7.18
CA GLY A 286 15.68 1.20 -7.82
C GLY A 286 15.69 2.72 -7.99
N PHE A 287 16.11 3.45 -6.96
CA PHE A 287 16.24 4.90 -6.98
C PHE A 287 17.28 5.37 -8.00
N VAL A 288 18.46 4.74 -8.01
CA VAL A 288 19.55 5.03 -8.96
C VAL A 288 19.10 4.72 -10.39
N ALA A 289 18.46 3.58 -10.63
CA ALA A 289 17.94 3.21 -11.94
C ALA A 289 16.89 4.20 -12.46
N LEU A 290 15.99 4.68 -11.59
CA LEU A 290 15.00 5.72 -11.92
C LEU A 290 15.67 7.06 -12.21
N HIS A 291 16.70 7.43 -11.46
CA HIS A 291 17.47 8.65 -11.67
C HIS A 291 18.23 8.62 -13.00
N HIS A 292 18.88 7.50 -13.34
CA HIS A 292 19.61 7.34 -14.61
C HIS A 292 18.68 7.40 -15.84
N ARG A 293 17.46 6.85 -15.74
CA ARG A 293 16.46 6.94 -16.83
C ARG A 293 15.94 8.36 -17.10
N GLN A 294 16.10 9.29 -16.16
CA GLN A 294 15.68 10.69 -16.32
C GLN A 294 16.80 11.60 -16.85
N ARG A 295 18.03 11.10 -17.00
CA ARG A 295 19.07 11.85 -17.71
C ARG A 295 18.79 11.77 -19.21
N PRO A 296 18.63 12.89 -19.94
CA PRO A 296 18.67 12.84 -21.39
C PRO A 296 20.01 12.22 -21.80
N LEU A 297 19.97 11.31 -22.78
CA LEU A 297 21.18 10.82 -23.42
C LEU A 297 21.90 12.06 -23.98
N ALA A 298 23.01 12.42 -23.35
CA ALA A 298 23.93 13.44 -23.84
C ALA A 298 24.68 12.89 -25.05
#